data_AF-A0A2C9KDD6-F1
#
_entry.id   AF-A0A2C9KDD6-F1
#
_cell.length_a   1.000
_cell.length_b   1.000
_cell.length_c   1.000
_cell.angle_alpha   90.00
_cell.angle_beta   90.00
_cell.angle_gamma   90.00
#
_symmetry.space_group_name_H-M   'P 1'
#
loop_
_entity.id
_entity.type
_entity.pdbx_description
1 polymer ?
#
loop_
_entity_poly.entity_id
_entity_poly.type
_entity_poly.pdbx_seq_one_letter_code
_entity_poly.pdbx_strand_id
1 'polypeptide(L)'
;MELCNFITIYTIIYVIIVAFVAAWIYFRRGIGQCHSTTDLTGKTVLITGANCGIGFMTALHLAKRNARVVLACRNKARAEKAKEEIITKTGNTNVVVRLIDLCSLKSVRGFAQQVKEEEPRLDILINNAGTVSKSFGHSFTVEDYYILAQSSCRILGDGVVADWL
;
A
#
# COMPACT_ATOMS: atom_id res chain seq x y z
N MET A 1 -4.24 -48.34 31.72
CA MET A 1 -4.13 -46.88 31.97
C MET A 1 -3.29 -46.17 30.91
N GLU A 2 -2.10 -46.67 30.58
CA GLU A 2 -1.19 -46.10 29.55
C GLU A 2 -1.86 -45.79 28.20
N LEU A 3 -2.60 -46.74 27.61
CA LEU A 3 -3.21 -46.57 26.27
C LEU A 3 -4.28 -45.46 26.23
N CYS A 4 -5.02 -45.27 27.34
CA CYS A 4 -6.04 -44.23 27.46
C CYS A 4 -5.40 -42.83 27.55
N ASN A 5 -4.22 -42.74 28.18
CA ASN A 5 -3.43 -41.50 28.22
C ASN A 5 -2.84 -41.16 26.84
N PHE A 6 -2.37 -42.15 26.07
CA PHE A 6 -1.92 -41.89 24.70
C PHE A 6 -3.06 -41.39 23.80
N ILE A 7 -4.22 -42.05 23.83
CA ILE A 7 -5.38 -41.65 23.01
C ILE A 7 -5.83 -40.22 23.39
N THR A 8 -5.94 -39.91 24.68
CA THR A 8 -6.31 -38.56 25.13
C THR A 8 -5.29 -37.51 24.69
N ILE A 9 -3.98 -37.78 24.81
CA ILE A 9 -2.93 -36.87 24.33
C ILE A 9 -3.06 -36.64 22.81
N TYR A 10 -3.24 -37.68 22.00
CA TYR A 10 -3.38 -37.53 20.55
C TYR A 10 -4.64 -36.74 20.17
N THR A 11 -5.76 -36.95 20.87
CA THR A 11 -6.98 -36.17 20.61
C THR A 11 -6.82 -34.69 20.97
N ILE A 12 -6.13 -34.37 22.07
CA ILE A 12 -5.86 -32.98 22.46
C ILE A 12 -4.95 -32.30 21.42
N ILE A 13 -3.88 -32.98 21.00
CA ILE A 13 -2.97 -32.46 19.96
C ILE A 13 -3.74 -32.23 18.65
N TYR A 14 -4.58 -33.18 18.24
CA TYR A 14 -5.39 -33.05 17.02
C TYR A 14 -6.33 -31.84 17.09
N VAL A 15 -7.04 -31.65 18.21
CA VAL A 15 -7.95 -30.50 18.40
C VAL A 15 -7.18 -29.18 18.37
N ILE A 16 -6.00 -29.11 19.00
CA ILE A 16 -5.14 -27.92 18.97
C ILE A 16 -4.69 -27.62 17.54
N ILE A 17 -4.27 -28.63 16.77
CA ILE A 17 -3.85 -28.45 15.37
C ILE A 17 -5.03 -27.95 14.53
N VAL A 18 -6.20 -28.55 14.65
CA VAL A 18 -7.41 -28.13 13.91
C VAL A 18 -7.79 -26.70 14.29
N ALA A 19 -7.77 -26.34 15.57
CA ALA A 19 -8.05 -24.99 16.03
C ALA A 19 -7.03 -23.97 15.49
N PHE A 20 -5.74 -24.32 15.48
CA PHE A 20 -4.68 -23.47 14.92
C PHE A 20 -4.83 -23.26 13.41
N VAL A 21 -5.13 -24.34 12.67
CA VAL A 21 -5.38 -24.26 11.23
C VAL A 21 -6.63 -23.43 10.93
N ALA A 22 -7.72 -23.65 11.67
CA ALA A 22 -8.94 -22.87 11.53
C ALA A 22 -8.72 -21.38 11.84
N ALA A 23 -8.01 -21.07 12.93
CA ALA A 23 -7.63 -19.70 13.27
C ALA A 23 -6.74 -19.08 12.19
N TRP A 24 -5.74 -19.81 11.68
CA TRP A 24 -4.86 -19.34 10.61
C TRP A 24 -5.64 -19.05 9.32
N ILE A 25 -6.59 -19.92 8.93
CA ILE A 25 -7.47 -19.68 7.78
C ILE A 25 -8.35 -18.46 8.04
N TYR A 26 -8.96 -18.36 9.22
CA TYR A 26 -9.82 -17.24 9.59
C TYR A 26 -9.07 -15.92 9.55
N PHE A 27 -7.89 -15.84 10.18
CA PHE A 27 -7.05 -14.65 10.19
C PHE A 27 -6.57 -14.28 8.79
N ARG A 28 -6.18 -15.27 7.95
CA ARG A 28 -5.78 -15.01 6.56
C ARG A 28 -6.93 -14.53 5.68
N ARG A 29 -8.16 -14.98 5.91
CA ARG A 29 -9.32 -14.58 5.11
C ARG A 29 -9.96 -13.28 5.59
N GLY A 30 -9.97 -13.03 6.90
CA GLY A 30 -10.69 -11.90 7.51
C GLY A 30 -9.87 -10.62 7.63
N ILE A 31 -8.54 -10.70 7.79
CA ILE A 31 -7.72 -9.49 7.99
C ILE A 31 -7.34 -8.88 6.63
N GLY A 32 -7.64 -7.59 6.45
CA GLY A 32 -7.10 -6.78 5.36
C GLY A 32 -7.93 -6.74 4.06
N GLN A 33 -9.18 -7.20 4.07
CA GLN A 33 -10.06 -7.03 2.91
C GLN A 33 -10.80 -5.69 2.94
N CYS A 34 -10.66 -4.92 1.87
CA CYS A 34 -11.46 -3.71 1.66
C CYS A 34 -12.81 -4.10 1.03
N HIS A 35 -13.87 -4.16 1.85
CA HIS A 35 -15.22 -4.54 1.41
C HIS A 35 -15.98 -3.44 0.64
N SER A 36 -15.41 -2.24 0.49
CA SER A 36 -16.05 -1.16 -0.25
C SER A 36 -16.19 -1.55 -1.73
N THR A 37 -17.42 -1.45 -2.23
CA THR A 37 -17.80 -1.64 -3.64
C THR A 37 -18.01 -0.32 -4.38
N THR A 38 -17.59 0.80 -3.78
CA THR A 38 -17.77 2.14 -4.36
C THR A 38 -17.02 2.26 -5.68
N ASP A 39 -17.71 2.74 -6.71
CA ASP A 39 -17.09 3.08 -7.99
C ASP A 39 -16.32 4.40 -7.88
N LEU A 40 -15.12 4.43 -8.45
CA LEU A 40 -14.19 5.57 -8.41
C LEU A 40 -13.97 6.18 -9.80
N THR A 41 -14.89 5.94 -10.74
CA THR A 41 -14.87 6.58 -12.04
C THR A 41 -14.75 8.10 -11.91
N GLY A 42 -13.80 8.69 -12.64
CA GLY A 42 -13.53 10.13 -12.60
C GLY A 42 -12.75 10.61 -11.37
N LYS A 43 -12.36 9.71 -10.46
CA LYS A 43 -11.50 10.03 -9.32
C LYS A 43 -10.03 9.77 -9.63
N THR A 44 -9.18 10.72 -9.26
CA THR A 44 -7.72 10.58 -9.40
C THR A 44 -7.10 10.23 -8.06
N VAL A 45 -6.33 9.14 -8.04
CA VAL A 45 -5.63 8.61 -6.88
C VAL A 45 -4.13 8.64 -7.13
N LEU A 46 -3.37 9.22 -6.22
CA LEU A 46 -1.91 9.19 -6.23
C LEU A 46 -1.40 8.34 -5.08
N ILE A 47 -0.53 7.39 -5.39
CA ILE A 47 -0.02 6.42 -4.41
C ILE A 47 1.51 6.42 -4.48
N THR A 48 2.17 6.73 -3.35
CA THR A 48 3.63 6.64 -3.25
C THR A 48 4.08 5.21 -2.96
N GLY A 49 5.17 4.76 -3.58
CA GLY A 49 5.70 3.41 -3.37
C GLY A 49 4.77 2.31 -3.88
N ALA A 50 3.99 2.58 -4.92
CA ALA A 50 2.95 1.71 -5.44
C ALA A 50 3.45 0.55 -6.34
N ASN A 51 4.77 0.41 -6.51
CA ASN A 51 5.36 -0.61 -7.38
C ASN A 51 5.50 -1.98 -6.70
N CYS A 52 5.24 -2.11 -5.40
CA CYS A 52 5.27 -3.40 -4.68
C CYS A 52 4.41 -3.37 -3.40
N GLY A 53 4.27 -4.53 -2.76
CA GLY A 53 3.68 -4.67 -1.43
C GLY A 53 2.24 -4.14 -1.32
N ILE A 54 1.95 -3.48 -0.21
CA ILE A 54 0.61 -2.93 0.10
C ILE A 54 0.24 -1.83 -0.89
N GLY A 55 1.19 -0.96 -1.28
CA GLY A 55 0.95 0.08 -2.28
C GLY A 55 0.50 -0.46 -3.62
N PHE A 56 1.13 -1.55 -4.08
CA PHE A 56 0.72 -2.24 -5.31
C PHE A 56 -0.68 -2.84 -5.21
N MET A 57 -0.99 -3.55 -4.11
CA MET A 57 -2.32 -4.14 -3.93
C MET A 57 -3.40 -3.05 -3.81
N THR A 58 -3.07 -1.93 -3.18
CA THR A 58 -3.94 -0.75 -3.10
C THR A 58 -4.20 -0.17 -4.49
N ALA A 59 -3.14 0.06 -5.28
CA ALA A 59 -3.25 0.54 -6.64
C ALA A 59 -4.12 -0.39 -7.51
N LEU A 60 -3.89 -1.71 -7.40
CA LEU A 60 -4.66 -2.73 -8.09
C LEU A 60 -6.15 -2.67 -7.72
N HIS A 61 -6.48 -2.60 -6.43
CA HIS A 61 -7.87 -2.56 -5.97
C HIS A 61 -8.60 -1.26 -6.35
N LEU A 62 -7.89 -0.12 -6.36
CA LEU A 62 -8.48 1.15 -6.79
C LEU A 62 -8.64 1.20 -8.31
N ALA A 63 -7.69 0.66 -9.07
CA ALA A 63 -7.83 0.50 -10.52
C ALA A 63 -8.99 -0.43 -10.91
N LYS A 64 -9.24 -1.51 -10.16
CA LYS A 64 -10.44 -2.37 -10.33
C LYS A 64 -11.76 -1.63 -10.15
N ARG A 65 -11.75 -0.51 -9.43
CA ARG A 65 -12.91 0.37 -9.21
C ARG A 65 -12.91 1.56 -10.16
N ASN A 66 -12.26 1.45 -11.32
CA ASN A 66 -12.21 2.47 -12.39
C ASN A 66 -11.54 3.80 -12.02
N ALA A 67 -10.80 3.87 -10.92
CA ALA A 67 -10.03 5.06 -10.58
C ALA A 67 -8.93 5.33 -11.63
N ARG A 68 -8.59 6.60 -11.83
CA ARG A 68 -7.31 6.99 -12.42
C ARG A 68 -6.23 6.85 -11.36
N VAL A 69 -5.20 6.04 -11.61
CA VAL A 69 -4.17 5.71 -10.62
C VAL A 69 -2.79 6.21 -11.06
N VAL A 70 -2.19 7.10 -10.27
CA VAL A 70 -0.83 7.60 -10.44
C VAL A 70 0.11 6.82 -9.51
N LEU A 71 0.95 5.97 -10.09
CA LEU A 71 1.99 5.23 -9.40
C LEU A 71 3.22 6.12 -9.22
N ALA A 72 3.38 6.71 -8.05
CA ALA A 72 4.49 7.60 -7.72
C ALA A 72 5.64 6.78 -7.10
N CYS A 73 6.69 6.52 -7.87
CA CYS A 73 7.75 5.57 -7.49
C CYS A 73 9.15 6.09 -7.85
N ARG A 74 10.18 5.61 -7.14
CA ARG A 74 11.58 5.97 -7.44
C ARG A 74 12.15 5.27 -8.68
N ASN A 75 11.81 3.99 -8.85
CA ASN A 75 12.38 3.16 -9.93
C ASN A 75 11.38 3.01 -11.08
N LYS A 76 11.69 3.61 -12.23
CA LYS A 76 10.84 3.59 -13.42
C LYS A 76 10.53 2.17 -13.91
N ALA A 77 11.55 1.34 -14.08
CA ALA A 77 11.39 -0.01 -14.65
C ALA A 77 10.45 -0.88 -13.79
N ARG A 78 10.60 -0.84 -12.46
CA ARG A 78 9.71 -1.56 -11.55
C ARG A 78 8.28 -1.01 -11.56
N ALA A 79 8.13 0.31 -11.67
CA ALA A 79 6.83 0.95 -11.69
C ALA A 79 6.07 0.69 -13.00
N GLU A 80 6.74 0.71 -14.17
CA GLU A 80 6.11 0.36 -15.45
C GLU A 80 5.67 -1.11 -15.47
N LYS A 81 6.51 -2.03 -14.97
CA LYS A 81 6.10 -3.44 -14.81
C LYS A 81 4.85 -3.57 -13.92
N ALA A 82 4.81 -2.84 -12.81
CA ALA A 82 3.64 -2.83 -11.93
C ALA A 82 2.40 -2.26 -12.64
N LYS A 83 2.54 -1.18 -13.42
CA LYS A 83 1.46 -0.62 -14.23
C LYS A 83 0.91 -1.65 -15.22
N GLU A 84 1.77 -2.30 -16.00
CA GLU A 84 1.36 -3.33 -16.97
C GLU A 84 0.60 -4.47 -16.29
N GLU A 85 1.07 -4.92 -15.13
CA GLU A 85 0.41 -5.96 -14.35
C GLU A 85 -0.97 -5.51 -13.86
N ILE A 86 -1.11 -4.26 -13.38
CA ILE A 86 -2.40 -3.70 -12.96
C ILE A 86 -3.35 -3.60 -14.16
N ILE A 87 -2.90 -3.06 -15.29
CA ILE A 87 -3.73 -2.94 -16.49
C ILE A 87 -4.20 -4.33 -16.94
N THR A 88 -3.30 -5.31 -16.98
CA THR A 88 -3.63 -6.70 -17.36
C THR A 88 -4.67 -7.33 -16.42
N LYS A 89 -4.55 -7.11 -15.11
CA LYS A 89 -5.44 -7.71 -14.11
C LYS A 89 -6.79 -7.00 -13.95
N THR A 90 -6.91 -5.76 -14.42
CA THR A 90 -8.09 -4.91 -14.16
C THR A 90 -8.80 -4.48 -15.43
N GLY A 91 -8.14 -4.50 -16.58
CA GLY A 91 -8.62 -3.89 -17.82
C GLY A 91 -8.61 -2.36 -17.81
N ASN A 92 -8.29 -1.72 -16.69
CA ASN A 92 -8.28 -0.26 -16.56
C ASN A 92 -6.94 0.31 -17.06
N THR A 93 -6.98 1.06 -18.16
CA THR A 93 -5.80 1.69 -18.78
C THR A 93 -5.45 3.05 -18.19
N ASN A 94 -6.26 3.60 -17.28
CA ASN A 94 -6.04 4.89 -16.61
C ASN A 94 -5.01 4.78 -15.47
N VAL A 95 -3.92 4.07 -15.72
CA VAL A 95 -2.81 3.89 -14.77
C VAL A 95 -1.56 4.52 -15.35
N VAL A 96 -0.97 5.48 -14.63
CA VAL A 96 0.20 6.24 -15.08
C VAL A 96 1.33 6.15 -14.07
N VAL A 97 2.57 6.17 -14.56
CA VAL A 97 3.77 6.17 -13.71
C VAL A 97 4.33 7.58 -13.63
N ARG A 98 4.71 8.00 -12.43
CA ARG A 98 5.47 9.22 -12.20
C ARG A 98 6.63 8.97 -11.25
N LEU A 99 7.74 9.65 -11.52
CA LEU A 99 8.95 9.47 -10.74
C LEU A 99 9.01 10.49 -9.60
N ILE A 100 9.26 9.99 -8.39
CA ILE A 100 9.48 10.81 -7.21
C ILE A 100 10.52 10.17 -6.32
N ASP A 101 11.45 10.98 -5.83
CA ASP A 101 12.33 10.60 -4.73
C ASP A 101 11.93 11.34 -3.44
N LEU A 102 11.32 10.60 -2.53
CA LEU A 102 10.87 11.12 -1.24
C LEU A 102 12.02 11.48 -0.29
N CYS A 103 13.23 11.00 -0.56
CA CYS A 103 14.43 11.39 0.18
C CYS A 103 14.93 12.79 -0.23
N SER A 104 14.34 13.43 -1.24
CA SER A 104 14.73 14.76 -1.70
C SER A 104 13.53 15.72 -1.73
N LEU A 105 13.48 16.69 -0.81
CA LEU A 105 12.43 17.72 -0.82
C LEU A 105 12.37 18.51 -2.14
N LYS A 106 13.50 18.66 -2.84
CA LYS A 106 13.54 19.24 -4.18
C LYS A 106 12.76 18.38 -5.18
N SER A 107 12.96 17.06 -5.15
CA SER A 107 12.20 16.13 -5.99
C SER A 107 10.72 16.15 -5.64
N VAL A 108 10.37 16.15 -4.35
CA VAL A 108 8.97 16.22 -3.89
C VAL A 108 8.28 17.50 -4.37
N ARG A 109 8.93 18.66 -4.23
CA ARG A 109 8.37 19.94 -4.69
C ARG A 109 8.19 19.99 -6.20
N GLY A 110 9.19 19.53 -6.97
CA GLY A 110 9.09 19.46 -8.42
C GLY A 110 7.98 18.52 -8.89
N PHE A 111 7.85 17.37 -8.22
CA PHE A 111 6.77 16.43 -8.48
C PHE A 111 5.39 17.02 -8.14
N ALA A 112 5.25 17.71 -7.01
CA ALA A 112 3.99 18.34 -6.61
C ALA A 112 3.55 19.41 -7.61
N GLN A 113 4.50 20.20 -8.13
CA GLN A 113 4.21 21.15 -9.21
C GLN A 113 3.74 20.44 -10.48
N GLN A 114 4.45 19.39 -10.91
CA GLN A 114 4.07 18.60 -12.07
C GLN A 114 2.66 18.00 -11.92
N VAL A 115 2.32 17.44 -10.76
CA VAL A 115 0.98 16.90 -10.48
C VAL A 115 -0.08 18.00 -10.56
N LYS A 116 0.20 19.20 -10.05
CA LYS A 116 -0.73 20.34 -10.10
C LYS A 116 -0.98 20.82 -11.53
N GLU A 117 0.01 20.69 -12.41
CA GLU A 117 -0.09 21.08 -13.82
C GLU A 117 -0.77 20.00 -14.67
N GLU A 118 -0.48 18.73 -14.42
CA GLU A 118 -0.95 17.60 -15.25
C GLU A 118 -2.29 17.03 -14.80
N GLU A 119 -2.58 17.05 -13.49
CA GLU A 119 -3.80 16.48 -12.94
C GLU A 119 -4.77 17.59 -12.58
N PRO A 120 -5.93 17.71 -13.27
CA PRO A 120 -6.89 18.79 -13.02
C PRO A 120 -7.48 18.73 -11.61
N ARG A 121 -7.48 17.53 -11.00
CA ARG A 121 -7.95 17.27 -9.65
C ARG A 121 -7.25 16.04 -9.10
N LEU A 122 -6.89 16.09 -7.83
CA LEU A 122 -6.42 14.96 -7.05
C LEU A 122 -7.42 14.69 -5.92
N ASP A 123 -8.08 13.53 -5.94
CA ASP A 123 -9.11 13.17 -4.96
C ASP A 123 -8.55 12.40 -3.77
N ILE A 124 -7.56 11.53 -4.02
CA ILE A 124 -7.03 10.63 -2.99
C ILE A 124 -5.51 10.62 -3.07
N LEU A 125 -4.84 10.90 -1.93
CA LEU A 125 -3.40 10.75 -1.77
C LEU A 125 -3.11 9.63 -0.77
N ILE A 126 -2.32 8.65 -1.17
CA ILE A 126 -1.91 7.53 -0.33
C ILE A 126 -0.40 7.58 -0.15
N ASN A 127 0.03 8.05 1.02
CA ASN A 127 1.42 8.05 1.42
C ASN A 127 1.80 6.67 1.95
N ASN A 128 2.15 5.76 1.04
CA ASN A 128 2.48 4.37 1.36
C ASN A 128 3.99 4.11 1.34
N ALA A 129 4.77 4.92 0.64
CA ALA A 129 6.21 4.72 0.60
C ALA A 129 6.82 4.88 2.01
N GLY A 130 7.46 3.82 2.46
CA GLY A 130 8.22 3.78 3.71
C GLY A 130 9.44 2.89 3.53
N THR A 131 10.51 3.19 4.26
CA THR A 131 11.67 2.31 4.37
C THR A 131 11.93 2.04 5.83
N VAL A 132 12.25 0.79 6.18
CA VAL A 132 12.72 0.46 7.52
C VAL A 132 14.24 0.44 7.44
N SER A 133 14.90 1.47 7.98
CA SER A 133 16.35 1.49 8.05
C SER A 133 16.83 0.43 9.04
N LYS A 134 17.67 -0.51 8.59
CA LYS A 134 18.35 -1.49 9.46
C LYS A 134 19.56 -0.83 10.12
N SER A 135 19.34 0.24 10.87
CA SER A 135 20.39 0.85 11.70
C SER A 135 20.03 0.66 13.17
N PHE A 136 20.11 -0.58 13.64
CA PHE A 136 20.22 -0.86 15.08
C PHE A 136 21.59 -0.35 15.54
N GLY A 137 21.68 0.93 15.95
CA GLY A 137 22.88 1.46 16.61
C GLY A 137 23.41 2.83 16.18
N HIS A 138 22.80 3.54 15.22
CA HIS A 138 23.20 4.91 14.88
C HIS A 138 22.17 5.94 15.34
N SER A 139 22.65 7.12 15.76
CA SER A 139 21.78 8.27 16.06
C SER A 139 21.00 8.66 14.82
N PHE A 140 19.67 8.66 14.91
CA PHE A 140 18.78 9.11 13.85
C PHE A 140 19.05 10.58 13.55
N THR A 141 19.24 10.91 12.28
CA THR A 141 19.27 12.30 11.83
C THR A 141 17.84 12.84 11.71
N VAL A 142 17.72 14.17 11.67
CA VAL A 142 16.42 14.83 11.46
C VAL A 142 15.79 14.41 10.12
N GLU A 143 16.59 14.22 9.07
CA GLU A 143 16.15 13.65 7.78
C GLU A 143 15.56 12.24 7.93
N ASP A 144 16.15 11.37 8.75
CA ASP A 144 15.64 10.01 8.97
C ASP A 144 14.24 10.03 9.62
N TYR A 145 14.00 10.99 10.51
CA TYR A 145 12.70 11.19 11.13
C TYR A 145 11.64 11.63 10.10
N TYR A 146 11.98 12.55 9.19
CA TYR A 146 11.08 12.99 8.13
C TYR A 146 10.72 11.85 7.14
N ILE A 147 11.68 10.99 6.79
CA ILE A 147 11.44 9.84 5.91
C ILE A 147 10.49 8.83 6.58
N LEU A 148 10.60 8.63 7.90
CA LEU A 148 9.70 7.75 8.65
C LEU A 148 8.29 8.33 8.80
N ALA A 149 8.18 9.64 9.07
CA ALA A 149 6.89 10.33 9.25
C ALA A 149 6.02 10.34 7.98
N GLN A 150 6.64 10.27 6.80
CA GLN A 150 5.95 10.26 5.50
C GLN A 150 5.15 8.97 5.19
N SER A 151 5.11 7.97 6.08
CA SER A 151 4.43 6.68 5.85
C SER A 151 2.95 6.62 6.27
N SER A 152 2.32 7.75 6.56
CA SER A 152 0.94 7.80 7.10
C SER A 152 -0.13 8.02 6.03
N CYS A 153 -1.06 7.06 5.90
CA CYS A 153 -2.27 7.19 5.06
C CYS A 153 -3.17 8.33 5.55
N ARG A 154 -3.49 9.30 4.68
CA ARG A 154 -4.50 10.33 4.94
C ARG A 154 -5.49 10.39 3.77
N ILE A 155 -6.73 10.00 4.01
CA ILE A 155 -7.83 10.18 3.03
C ILE A 155 -8.21 11.67 3.10
N LEU A 156 -7.89 12.42 2.04
CA LEU A 156 -8.26 13.84 1.94
C LEU A 156 -9.73 13.93 1.52
N GLY A 157 -10.60 14.19 2.49
CA GLY A 157 -11.96 14.65 2.20
C GLY A 157 -11.93 16.07 1.65
N ASP A 158 -12.51 16.25 0.47
CA ASP A 158 -13.10 17.49 -0.04
C ASP A 158 -12.21 18.69 -0.37
N GLY A 159 -10.94 18.45 -0.72
CA GLY A 159 -10.12 19.48 -1.32
C GLY A 159 -8.69 19.44 -0.80
N VAL A 160 -7.78 19.86 -1.67
CA VAL A 160 -6.35 19.93 -1.43
C VAL A 160 -6.07 20.65 -0.11
N VAL A 161 -5.69 19.90 0.93
CA VAL A 161 -4.92 20.44 2.05
C VAL A 161 -3.56 19.75 2.02
N ALA A 162 -2.68 20.32 1.20
CA ALA A 162 -1.25 20.14 1.34
C ALA A 162 -0.77 21.08 2.47
N ASP A 163 -1.03 20.69 3.72
CA ASP A 163 -0.28 21.27 4.84
C ASP A 163 0.97 20.42 5.03
N TRP A 164 2.07 20.90 4.48
CA TRP A 164 3.41 20.41 4.75
C TRP A 164 4.03 21.31 5.83
N LEU A 165 3.78 20.97 7.09
CA LEU A 165 4.58 21.38 8.25
C LEU A 165 4.79 20.15 9.14
#